data_AF-A0A933UWA2-F1
#
_entry.id   AF-A0A933UWA2-F1
#
_cell.length_a   1.000
_cell.length_b   1.000
_cell.length_c   1.000
_cell.angle_alpha   90.00
_cell.angle_beta   90.00
_cell.angle_gamma   90.00
#
_symmetry.space_group_name_H-M   'P 1'
#
loop_
_entity.id
_entity.type
_entity.pdbx_description
1 polymer ?
#
loop_
_entity_poly.entity_id
_entity_poly.type
_entity_poly.pdbx_seq_one_letter_code
_entity_poly.pdbx_strand_id
1 'polypeptide(L)'
;MNPAIRYLIYEYNKRRSEIKNRLKEFTLLHKGKDEKIFKELSFCLLTANANALKCDEAIRDLEKAGLLLKGKVHQIRPKIKGKVRFHNKKASFLVGARRLFENGKRIDLKRRLDFKDPVATREWLVANIKGMGYKEASHFLRNIGLGKNIAILDRHILKNLK
;
A
#
# COMPACT_ATOMS: atom_id res chain seq x y z
N MET A 1 7.45 -0.71 -34.29
CA MET A 1 7.10 -0.44 -32.88
C MET A 1 5.60 -0.21 -32.78
N ASN A 2 4.90 -0.97 -31.93
CA ASN A 2 3.45 -0.93 -31.76
C ASN A 2 2.97 0.53 -31.49
N PRO A 3 1.93 1.04 -32.18
CA PRO A 3 1.38 2.38 -31.97
C PRO A 3 1.01 2.69 -30.51
N ALA A 4 0.49 1.71 -29.77
CA ALA A 4 0.19 1.85 -28.35
C ALA A 4 1.46 2.09 -27.51
N ILE A 5 2.56 1.40 -27.83
CA ILE A 5 3.86 1.62 -27.18
C ILE A 5 4.40 3.02 -27.49
N ARG A 6 4.26 3.49 -28.74
CA ARG A 6 4.64 4.87 -29.11
C ARG A 6 3.87 5.90 -28.29
N TYR A 7 2.55 5.70 -28.16
CA TYR A 7 1.69 6.58 -27.37
C TYR A 7 2.07 6.56 -25.88
N LEU A 8 2.34 5.39 -25.30
CA LEU A 8 2.79 5.28 -23.90
C LEU A 8 4.14 5.97 -23.66
N ILE A 9 5.09 5.84 -24.57
CA ILE A 9 6.38 6.54 -24.49
C ILE A 9 6.17 8.07 -24.55
N TYR A 10 5.29 8.53 -25.44
CA TYR A 10 4.93 9.95 -25.55
C TYR A 10 4.32 10.49 -24.24
N GLU A 11 3.30 9.83 -23.69
CA GLU A 11 2.67 10.23 -22.43
C GLU A 11 3.62 10.12 -21.23
N TYR A 12 4.48 9.09 -21.19
CA TYR A 12 5.53 8.97 -20.19
C TYR A 12 6.49 10.17 -20.24
N ASN A 13 6.93 10.59 -21.43
CA ASN A 13 7.85 11.71 -21.58
C ASN A 13 7.24 13.02 -21.07
N LYS A 14 5.94 13.25 -21.32
CA LYS A 14 5.20 14.41 -20.79
C LYS A 14 5.14 14.43 -19.26
N ARG A 15 5.03 13.26 -18.63
CA ARG A 15 4.87 13.12 -17.16
C ARG A 15 6.16 12.66 -16.46
N ARG A 16 7.29 12.67 -17.17
CA ARG A 16 8.53 12.00 -16.72
C ARG A 16 9.05 12.57 -15.41
N SER A 17 9.01 13.90 -15.26
CA SER A 17 9.45 14.59 -14.05
C SER A 17 8.60 14.19 -12.85
N GLU A 18 7.27 14.27 -12.97
CA GLU A 18 6.30 13.88 -11.94
C GLU A 18 6.48 12.41 -11.51
N ILE A 19 6.59 11.50 -12.49
CA ILE A 19 6.79 10.07 -12.23
C ILE A 19 8.11 9.84 -11.48
N LYS A 20 9.21 10.45 -11.94
CA LYS A 20 10.52 10.32 -11.28
C LYS A 20 10.51 10.90 -9.87
N ASN A 21 9.85 12.04 -9.66
CA ASN A 21 9.72 12.65 -8.34
C ASN A 21 8.92 11.75 -7.40
N ARG A 22 7.80 11.20 -7.86
CA ARG A 22 7.00 10.26 -7.07
C ARG A 22 7.77 8.98 -6.72
N LEU A 23 8.58 8.46 -7.65
CA LEU A 23 9.45 7.32 -7.38
C LEU A 23 10.53 7.66 -6.33
N LYS A 24 11.10 8.87 -6.36
CA LYS A 24 12.03 9.35 -5.32
C LYS A 24 11.37 9.48 -3.95
N GLU A 25 10.11 9.95 -3.89
CA GLU A 25 9.36 10.00 -2.62
C GLU A 25 9.22 8.60 -2.00
N PHE A 26 8.93 7.59 -2.81
CA PHE A 26 8.82 6.20 -2.34
C PHE A 26 10.14 5.64 -1.80
N THR A 27 11.30 5.98 -2.39
CA THR A 27 12.59 5.52 -1.86
C THR A 27 12.97 6.16 -0.53
N LEU A 28 12.32 7.25 -0.13
CA LEU A 28 12.53 7.87 1.18
C LEU A 28 11.63 7.25 2.27
N LEU A 29 10.53 6.59 1.90
CA LEU A 29 9.56 6.07 2.89
C LEU A 29 10.15 4.97 3.77
N HIS A 30 10.88 4.01 3.21
CA HIS A 30 11.51 2.95 4.03
C HIS A 30 12.65 3.46 4.91
N LYS A 31 13.25 4.61 4.58
CA LYS A 31 14.24 5.30 5.43
C LYS A 31 13.59 5.99 6.63
N GLY A 32 12.28 6.20 6.60
CA GLY A 32 11.49 6.74 7.70
C GLY A 32 11.26 5.75 8.84
N LYS A 33 10.41 6.14 9.80
CA LYS A 33 10.00 5.30 10.93
C LYS A 33 8.99 4.22 10.48
N ASP A 34 8.93 3.10 11.19
CA ASP A 34 8.00 2.00 10.91
C ASP A 34 6.52 2.44 10.85
N GLU A 35 6.13 3.48 11.59
CA GLU A 35 4.78 4.02 11.54
C GLU A 35 4.42 4.57 10.15
N LYS A 36 5.37 5.17 9.43
CA LYS A 36 5.17 5.66 8.06
C LYS A 36 4.98 4.49 7.10
N ILE A 37 5.73 3.40 7.30
CA ILE A 37 5.61 2.18 6.50
C ILE A 37 4.28 1.50 6.78
N PHE A 38 3.85 1.45 8.04
CA PHE A 38 2.57 0.87 8.43
C PHE A 38 1.38 1.67 7.90
N LYS A 39 1.50 3.00 7.82
CA LYS A 39 0.52 3.84 7.12
C LYS A 39 0.36 3.40 5.67
N GLU A 40 1.47 3.18 4.97
CA GLU A 40 1.46 2.73 3.57
C GLU A 40 0.85 1.33 3.41
N LEU A 41 1.20 0.41 4.31
CA LEU A 41 0.57 -0.92 4.36
C LEU A 41 -0.94 -0.82 4.57
N SER A 42 -1.36 0.03 5.50
CA SER A 42 -2.78 0.28 5.80
C SER A 42 -3.48 0.87 4.57
N PHE A 43 -2.88 1.84 3.89
CA PHE A 43 -3.40 2.39 2.63
C PHE A 43 -3.60 1.30 1.57
N CYS A 44 -2.61 0.41 1.38
CA CYS A 44 -2.72 -0.69 0.42
C CYS A 44 -3.84 -1.69 0.77
N LEU A 45 -4.00 -2.03 2.06
CA LEU A 45 -5.12 -2.85 2.53
C LEU A 45 -6.48 -2.19 2.30
N LEU A 46 -6.58 -0.87 2.51
CA LEU A 46 -7.83 -0.14 2.34
C LEU A 46 -8.19 0.08 0.87
N THR A 47 -7.21 0.21 -0.02
CA THR A 47 -7.42 0.48 -1.46
C THR A 47 -7.82 -0.74 -2.29
N ALA A 48 -7.70 -1.95 -1.75
CA ALA A 48 -8.16 -3.17 -2.44
C ALA A 48 -9.63 -3.04 -2.90
N ASN A 49 -9.86 -2.96 -4.22
CA ASN A 49 -11.18 -2.73 -4.82
C ASN A 49 -11.90 -1.45 -4.33
N ALA A 50 -11.17 -0.40 -4.01
CA ALA A 50 -11.71 0.88 -3.56
C ALA A 50 -11.02 2.07 -4.25
N ASN A 51 -11.64 3.25 -4.17
CA ASN A 51 -11.07 4.48 -4.72
C ASN A 51 -9.89 4.95 -3.84
N ALA A 52 -8.74 5.19 -4.47
CA ALA A 52 -7.51 5.55 -3.77
C ALA A 52 -7.62 6.87 -2.98
N LEU A 53 -8.27 7.89 -3.54
CA LEU A 53 -8.43 9.20 -2.89
C LEU A 53 -9.28 9.10 -1.62
N LYS A 54 -10.40 8.37 -1.68
CA LYS A 54 -11.24 8.13 -0.49
C LYS A 54 -10.51 7.32 0.57
N CYS A 55 -9.66 6.38 0.17
CA CYS A 55 -8.86 5.60 1.10
C CYS A 55 -7.75 6.45 1.75
N ASP A 56 -7.11 7.35 1.02
CA ASP A 56 -6.15 8.32 1.57
C ASP A 56 -6.82 9.22 2.61
N GLU A 57 -8.01 9.73 2.29
CA GLU A 57 -8.82 10.52 3.23
C GLU A 57 -9.14 9.72 4.50
N ALA A 58 -9.55 8.46 4.36
CA ALA A 58 -9.81 7.57 5.50
C ALA A 58 -8.55 7.34 6.36
N ILE A 59 -7.37 7.17 5.75
CA ILE A 59 -6.11 7.03 6.49
C ILE A 59 -5.79 8.32 7.26
N ARG A 60 -5.92 9.49 6.63
CA ARG A 60 -5.69 10.78 7.29
C ARG A 60 -6.61 11.00 8.48
N ASP A 61 -7.88 10.61 8.37
CA ASP A 61 -8.83 10.71 9.48
C ASP A 61 -8.46 9.78 10.64
N LEU A 62 -8.00 8.56 10.33
CA LEU A 62 -7.50 7.63 11.33
C LEU A 62 -6.24 8.15 12.02
N GLU A 63 -5.32 8.80 11.29
CA GLU A 63 -4.13 9.44 11.86
C GLU A 63 -4.51 10.60 12.78
N LYS A 64 -5.37 11.52 12.31
CA LYS A 64 -5.85 12.68 13.10
C LYS A 64 -6.55 12.24 14.39
N ALA A 65 -7.35 11.18 14.33
CA ALA A 65 -8.00 10.61 15.50
C ALA A 65 -7.07 9.76 16.38
N GLY A 66 -5.81 9.56 15.98
CA GLY A 66 -4.87 8.66 16.65
C GLY A 66 -5.31 7.20 16.62
N LEU A 67 -6.16 6.79 15.70
CA LEU A 67 -6.72 5.43 15.63
C LEU A 67 -5.92 4.49 14.73
N LEU A 68 -5.05 5.00 13.86
CA LEU A 68 -4.25 4.16 12.97
C LEU A 68 -3.38 3.15 13.74
N LEU A 69 -2.63 3.64 14.74
CA LEU A 69 -1.66 2.83 15.49
C LEU A 69 -2.19 2.22 16.80
N LYS A 70 -3.35 2.68 17.30
CA LYS A 70 -3.91 2.18 18.58
C LYS A 70 -5.40 1.89 18.56
N GLY A 71 -6.12 2.32 17.51
CA GLY A 71 -7.58 2.19 17.43
C GLY A 71 -8.02 0.74 17.36
N LYS A 72 -9.08 0.39 18.08
CA LYS A 72 -9.73 -0.91 18.02
C LYS A 72 -10.67 -0.98 16.81
N VAL A 73 -11.04 -2.21 16.40
CA VAL A 73 -11.90 -2.44 15.22
C VAL A 73 -13.19 -1.61 15.27
N HIS A 74 -13.88 -1.58 16.42
CA HIS A 74 -15.14 -0.83 16.57
C HIS A 74 -14.96 0.69 16.46
N GLN A 75 -13.76 1.23 16.71
CA GLN A 75 -13.44 2.65 16.57
C GLN A 75 -13.06 3.00 15.13
N ILE A 76 -12.37 2.08 14.44
CA ILE A 76 -11.90 2.27 13.06
C ILE A 76 -13.07 2.16 12.07
N ARG A 77 -13.94 1.16 12.23
CA ARG A 77 -15.09 0.91 11.33
C ARG A 77 -15.91 2.16 10.99
N PRO A 78 -16.41 2.94 11.98
CA PRO A 78 -17.21 4.13 11.68
C PRO A 78 -16.41 5.23 10.96
N LYS A 79 -15.11 5.37 11.26
CA LYS A 79 -14.25 6.40 10.64
C LYS A 79 -13.99 6.16 9.16
N ILE A 80 -13.95 4.90 8.73
CA ILE A 80 -13.68 4.55 7.33
C ILE A 80 -14.96 4.20 6.55
N LYS A 81 -16.14 4.22 7.19
CA LYS A 81 -17.44 3.97 6.57
C LYS A 81 -17.73 5.05 5.51
N GLY A 82 -18.33 4.66 4.38
CA GLY A 82 -18.62 5.56 3.25
C GLY A 82 -17.41 5.90 2.37
N LYS A 83 -16.18 5.79 2.90
CA LYS A 83 -14.92 6.02 2.17
C LYS A 83 -14.33 4.73 1.63
N VAL A 84 -14.39 3.66 2.44
CA VAL A 84 -13.78 2.37 2.13
C VAL A 84 -14.85 1.29 1.91
N ARG A 85 -14.83 0.65 0.73
CA ARG A 85 -15.67 -0.53 0.46
C ARG A 85 -15.27 -1.69 1.37
N PHE A 86 -16.25 -2.43 1.87
CA PHE A 86 -16.05 -3.52 2.84
C PHE A 86 -15.38 -3.06 4.15
N HIS A 87 -15.69 -1.83 4.60
CA HIS A 87 -15.14 -1.20 5.80
C HIS A 87 -15.10 -2.12 7.04
N ASN A 88 -16.15 -2.91 7.27
CA ASN A 88 -16.21 -3.83 8.41
C ASN A 88 -15.06 -4.85 8.42
N LYS A 89 -14.80 -5.50 7.28
CA LYS A 89 -13.75 -6.51 7.13
C LYS A 89 -12.37 -5.87 7.09
N LYS A 90 -12.23 -4.74 6.39
CA LYS A 90 -10.95 -4.02 6.28
C LYS A 90 -10.48 -3.38 7.58
N ALA A 91 -11.39 -2.92 8.45
CA ALA A 91 -11.03 -2.50 9.79
C ALA A 91 -10.43 -3.65 10.61
N SER A 92 -11.00 -4.86 10.49
CA SER A 92 -10.45 -6.07 11.13
C SER A 92 -9.08 -6.45 10.55
N PHE A 93 -8.90 -6.32 9.24
CA PHE A 93 -7.61 -6.57 8.58
C PHE A 93 -6.52 -5.59 9.01
N LEU A 94 -6.82 -4.29 9.06
CA LEU A 94 -5.88 -3.27 9.54
C LEU A 94 -5.40 -3.58 10.96
N VAL A 95 -6.33 -3.87 11.89
CA VAL A 95 -5.96 -4.22 13.27
C VAL A 95 -5.19 -5.53 13.34
N GLY A 96 -5.56 -6.54 12.54
CA GLY A 96 -4.83 -7.80 12.45
C GLY A 96 -3.40 -7.61 11.95
N ALA A 97 -3.22 -6.83 10.89
CA ALA A 97 -1.91 -6.48 10.36
C ALA A 97 -1.06 -5.74 11.40
N ARG A 98 -1.65 -4.80 12.14
CA ARG A 98 -0.94 -4.08 13.21
C ARG A 98 -0.35 -5.02 14.25
N ARG A 99 -1.15 -5.97 14.74
CA ARG A 99 -0.74 -6.96 15.75
C ARG A 99 0.44 -7.81 15.31
N LEU A 100 0.55 -8.14 14.01
CA LEU A 100 1.70 -8.90 13.48
C LEU A 100 3.04 -8.17 13.62
N PHE A 101 2.99 -6.83 13.66
CA PHE A 101 4.15 -5.97 13.76
C PHE A 101 4.28 -5.29 15.12
N GLU A 102 3.38 -5.56 16.06
CA GLU A 102 3.50 -5.06 17.43
C GLU A 102 4.74 -5.68 18.10
N ASN A 103 5.57 -4.82 18.66
CA ASN A 103 6.74 -5.16 19.48
C ASN A 103 6.70 -4.29 20.74
N GLY A 104 6.06 -4.80 21.79
CA GLY A 104 5.74 -4.04 23.00
C GLY A 104 4.83 -2.85 22.70
N LYS A 105 5.33 -1.63 22.95
CA LYS A 105 4.58 -0.37 22.72
C LYS A 105 4.85 0.27 21.35
N ARG A 106 5.62 -0.39 20.47
CA ARG A 106 6.03 0.13 19.16
C ARG A 106 5.65 -0.83 18.05
N ILE A 107 5.67 -0.32 16.82
CA ILE A 107 5.55 -1.13 15.62
C ILE A 107 6.95 -1.38 15.05
N ASP A 108 7.22 -2.63 14.69
CA ASP A 108 8.48 -3.11 14.14
C ASP A 108 8.16 -3.92 12.88
N LEU A 109 7.97 -3.18 11.78
CA LEU A 109 7.54 -3.72 10.50
C LEU A 109 8.74 -4.12 9.67
N LYS A 110 9.80 -3.31 9.69
CA LYS A 110 11.07 -3.54 8.99
C LYS A 110 11.69 -4.91 9.28
N ARG A 111 11.49 -5.49 10.48
CA ARG A 111 11.98 -6.86 10.79
C ARG A 111 11.45 -7.95 9.84
N ARG A 112 10.37 -7.70 9.10
CA ARG A 112 9.78 -8.62 8.12
C ARG A 112 9.96 -8.17 6.67
N LEU A 113 10.69 -7.07 6.44
CA LEU A 113 11.00 -6.58 5.10
C LEU A 113 12.44 -6.93 4.75
N ASP A 114 12.61 -7.85 3.80
CA ASP A 114 13.90 -8.06 3.17
C ASP A 114 14.04 -7.06 2.01
N PHE A 115 14.83 -6.02 2.25
CA PHE A 115 15.10 -4.99 1.25
C PHE A 115 15.99 -5.49 0.09
N LYS A 116 16.67 -6.62 0.26
CA LYS A 116 17.50 -7.26 -0.78
C LYS A 116 16.68 -8.24 -1.62
N ASP A 117 15.66 -8.85 -1.02
CA ASP A 117 14.72 -9.74 -1.71
C ASP A 117 13.25 -9.26 -1.62
N PRO A 118 12.85 -8.31 -2.48
CA PRO A 118 11.46 -7.88 -2.59
C PRO A 118 10.50 -9.00 -2.96
N VAL A 119 10.94 -10.03 -3.69
CA VAL A 119 10.08 -11.13 -4.14
C VAL A 119 9.73 -12.02 -2.95
N ALA A 120 10.71 -12.48 -2.18
CA ALA A 120 10.47 -13.23 -0.95
C ALA A 120 9.64 -12.42 0.05
N THR A 121 9.93 -11.12 0.19
CA THR A 121 9.12 -10.21 1.02
C THR A 121 7.66 -10.20 0.55
N ARG A 122 7.41 -10.13 -0.76
CA ARG A 122 6.05 -10.16 -1.32
C ARG A 122 5.33 -11.45 -0.97
N GLU A 123 5.97 -12.61 -1.15
CA GLU A 123 5.38 -13.91 -0.82
C GLU A 123 5.02 -14.00 0.67
N TRP A 124 5.92 -13.54 1.55
CA TRP A 124 5.65 -13.49 2.99
C TRP A 124 4.45 -12.60 3.32
N LEU A 125 4.37 -11.41 2.72
CA LEU A 125 3.27 -10.47 2.94
C LEU A 125 1.91 -11.07 2.52
N VAL A 126 1.86 -11.72 1.35
CA VAL A 126 0.66 -12.39 0.83
C VAL A 126 0.21 -13.53 1.76
N ALA A 127 1.15 -14.34 2.24
CA ALA A 127 0.84 -15.48 3.10
C ALA A 127 0.38 -15.08 4.51
N ASN A 128 0.91 -13.97 5.05
CA ASN A 128 0.76 -13.64 6.47
C ASN A 128 -0.25 -12.50 6.74
N ILE A 129 -0.52 -11.63 5.77
CA ILE A 129 -1.39 -10.45 5.98
C ILE A 129 -2.76 -10.66 5.33
N LYS A 130 -3.78 -10.84 6.18
CA LYS A 130 -5.17 -10.96 5.71
C LYS A 130 -5.59 -9.72 4.93
N GLY A 131 -6.14 -9.94 3.73
CA GLY A 131 -6.58 -8.87 2.83
C GLY A 131 -5.51 -8.37 1.86
N MET A 132 -4.32 -8.97 1.87
CA MET A 132 -3.22 -8.63 0.98
C MET A 132 -3.06 -9.74 -0.08
N GLY A 133 -3.44 -9.44 -1.32
CA GLY A 133 -3.11 -10.29 -2.47
C GLY A 133 -1.82 -9.84 -3.14
N TYR A 134 -1.41 -10.54 -4.21
CA TYR A 134 -0.20 -10.20 -4.97
C TYR A 134 -0.17 -8.75 -5.44
N LYS A 135 -1.30 -8.23 -5.94
CA LYS A 135 -1.39 -6.84 -6.41
C LYS A 135 -1.20 -5.85 -5.26
N GLU A 136 -1.89 -6.04 -4.14
CA GLU A 136 -1.74 -5.19 -2.95
C GLU A 136 -0.32 -5.25 -2.37
N ALA A 137 0.30 -6.43 -2.38
CA ALA A 137 1.67 -6.62 -1.91
C ALA A 137 2.70 -5.94 -2.81
N SER A 138 2.57 -6.13 -4.12
CA SER A 138 3.36 -5.38 -5.10
C SER A 138 3.18 -3.87 -4.95
N HIS A 139 1.95 -3.40 -4.70
CA HIS A 139 1.64 -1.99 -4.53
C HIS A 139 2.32 -1.41 -3.29
N PHE A 140 2.22 -2.11 -2.16
CA PHE A 140 2.89 -1.72 -0.92
C PHE A 140 4.41 -1.66 -1.12
N LEU A 141 5.01 -2.73 -1.68
CA LEU A 141 6.46 -2.79 -1.91
C LEU A 141 6.94 -1.65 -2.82
N ARG A 142 6.20 -1.36 -3.90
CA ARG A 142 6.50 -0.21 -4.76
C ARG A 142 6.47 1.11 -3.97
N ASN A 143 5.44 1.32 -3.16
CA ASN A 143 5.26 2.57 -2.43
C ASN A 143 6.31 2.78 -1.32
N ILE A 144 7.01 1.73 -0.88
CA ILE A 144 8.13 1.85 0.07
C ILE A 144 9.50 1.80 -0.62
N GLY A 145 9.55 1.82 -1.96
CA GLY A 145 10.78 1.87 -2.74
C GLY A 145 11.35 0.52 -3.16
N LEU A 146 10.63 -0.58 -2.93
CA LEU A 146 11.02 -1.96 -3.30
C LEU A 146 10.32 -2.46 -4.58
N GLY A 147 9.89 -1.56 -5.46
CA GLY A 147 9.08 -1.89 -6.64
C GLY A 147 9.83 -2.13 -7.94
N LYS A 148 11.16 -1.93 -8.01
CA LYS A 148 11.90 -1.92 -9.29
C LYS A 148 11.74 -3.23 -10.08
N ASN A 149 11.65 -4.35 -9.37
CA ASN A 149 11.56 -5.70 -9.95
C ASN A 149 10.18 -6.35 -9.74
N ILE A 150 9.14 -5.57 -9.40
CA ILE A 150 7.81 -6.09 -9.10
C ILE A 150 6.75 -5.29 -9.85
N ALA A 151 5.96 -5.99 -10.67
CA ALA A 151 4.80 -5.42 -11.35
C ALA A 151 3.56 -5.38 -10.44
N ILE A 152 2.77 -4.32 -10.57
CA ILE A 152 1.42 -4.21 -9.99
C ILE A 152 0.42 -4.55 -11.09
N LEU A 153 -0.11 -5.78 -11.06
CA LEU A 153 -1.05 -6.26 -12.06
C LEU A 153 -2.48 -6.06 -11.56
N ASP A 154 -3.08 -4.93 -11.90
CA ASP A 154 -4.49 -4.66 -11.64
C ASP A 154 -5.37 -4.95 -12.87
N ARG A 155 -6.68 -4.84 -12.71
CA ARG A 155 -7.63 -5.09 -13.80
C ARG A 155 -7.47 -4.16 -15.01
N HIS A 156 -6.90 -2.97 -14.81
CA HIS A 156 -6.70 -2.00 -15.88
C HIS A 156 -5.45 -2.36 -16.67
N ILE A 157 -4.34 -2.70 -16.00
CA ILE A 157 -3.11 -3.18 -16.63
C ILE A 157 -3.38 -4.47 -17.39
N LEU A 158 -4.02 -5.46 -16.76
CA LEU A 158 -4.32 -6.75 -17.39
C LEU A 158 -5.17 -6.61 -18.66
N LYS A 159 -6.07 -5.63 -18.72
CA LYS A 159 -6.86 -5.33 -19.93
C LYS A 159 -6.02 -4.81 -21.09
N ASN A 160 -4.87 -4.18 -20.81
CA ASN A 160 -3.97 -3.60 -21.80
C ASN A 160 -2.82 -4.55 -22.20
N LEU A 161 -2.75 -5.76 -21.65
CA LEU A 161 -1.74 -6.78 -21.99
C LEU A 161 -2.21 -7.78 -23.06
N LYS A 162 -3.44 -7.63 -23.55
CA LYS A 162 -4.01 -8.49 -24.59
C LYS A 162 -3.54 -8.08 -25.98
#